data_AF-A0A806JDE9-F1
#
_entry.id   AF-A0A806JDE9-F1
#
_cell.length_a   1.000
_cell.length_b   1.000
_cell.length_c   1.000
_cell.angle_alpha   90.00
_cell.angle_beta   90.00
_cell.angle_gamma   90.00
#
_symmetry.space_group_name_H-M   'P 1'
#
loop_
_entity.id
_entity.type
_entity.pdbx_description
1 polymer ?
#
loop_
_entity_poly.entity_id
_entity_poly.type
_entity_poly.pdbx_seq_one_letter_code
_entity_poly.pdbx_strand_id
1 'polypeptide(L)'
;MCHFHMVAIVMRKLRKKHQSQAGKELKIIVKTLKESHKNEFYLRLHQWYLKHKAFLNERSEYPNEKGYFPYKHRNVRGAYASLKYYMKYLFTFEEYTHLNIEKTTNRLEGLFKELKQKLSVHNGLTKKHKIMFIKDFLNKKSW
;
A
#
# COMPACT_ATOMS: atom_id res chain seq x y z
N MET A 1 5.41 4.54 -2.91
CA MET A 1 4.35 3.55 -2.62
C MET A 1 4.14 2.73 -3.89
N CYS A 2 4.22 1.39 -3.87
CA CYS A 2 4.06 0.59 -5.10
C CYS A 2 2.72 -0.18 -5.11
N HIS A 3 2.34 -0.71 -6.28
CA HIS A 3 1.10 -1.47 -6.45
C HIS A 3 1.02 -2.69 -5.51
N PHE A 4 2.10 -3.47 -5.38
CA PHE A 4 2.12 -4.65 -4.51
C PHE A 4 1.86 -4.29 -3.04
N HIS A 5 2.62 -3.33 -2.50
CA HIS A 5 2.45 -2.87 -1.14
C HIS A 5 1.04 -2.29 -0.91
N MET A 6 0.46 -1.62 -1.92
CA MET A 6 -0.86 -1.01 -1.79
C MET A 6 -1.94 -2.08 -1.67
N VAL A 7 -1.86 -3.10 -2.52
CA VAL A 7 -2.70 -4.29 -2.42
C VAL A 7 -2.55 -4.93 -1.05
N ALA A 8 -1.32 -5.10 -0.55
CA ALA A 8 -1.07 -5.69 0.76
C ALA A 8 -1.67 -4.87 1.92
N ILE A 9 -1.55 -3.54 1.90
CA ILE A 9 -2.16 -2.65 2.90
C ILE A 9 -3.69 -2.80 2.92
N VAL A 10 -4.32 -2.77 1.75
CA VAL A 10 -5.78 -2.90 1.64
C VAL A 10 -6.23 -4.29 2.08
N MET A 11 -5.55 -5.35 1.62
CA MET A 11 -5.89 -6.72 1.99
C MET A 11 -5.68 -6.99 3.49
N ARG A 12 -4.71 -6.33 4.14
CA ARG A 12 -4.52 -6.42 5.60
C ARG A 12 -5.64 -5.73 6.37
N LYS A 13 -6.11 -4.57 5.89
CA LYS A 13 -7.25 -3.86 6.49
C LYS A 13 -8.56 -4.62 6.31
N LEU A 14 -8.74 -5.31 5.17
CA LEU A 14 -9.99 -5.99 4.83
C LEU A 14 -9.93 -7.50 5.12
N ARG A 15 -10.78 -8.00 6.04
CA ARG A 15 -10.89 -9.43 6.39
C ARG A 15 -10.99 -10.34 5.15
N LYS A 16 -10.32 -11.51 5.15
CA LYS A 16 -10.23 -12.45 4.00
C LYS A 16 -11.60 -12.72 3.35
N LYS A 17 -12.59 -13.17 4.13
CA LYS A 17 -14.01 -13.21 3.75
C LYS A 17 -14.72 -11.96 4.31
N HIS A 18 -14.77 -10.90 3.51
CA HIS A 18 -15.44 -9.67 3.95
C HIS A 18 -16.95 -9.85 3.80
N GLN A 19 -17.72 -9.54 4.84
CA GLN A 19 -19.18 -9.74 4.81
C GLN A 19 -19.89 -8.63 4.02
N SER A 20 -19.47 -7.37 4.20
CA SER A 20 -20.09 -6.26 3.46
C SER A 20 -19.74 -6.27 1.98
N GLN A 21 -20.74 -5.92 1.16
CA GLN A 21 -20.58 -5.76 -0.28
C GLN A 21 -19.55 -4.69 -0.64
N ALA A 22 -19.53 -3.57 0.09
CA ALA A 22 -18.53 -2.51 -0.06
C ALA A 22 -17.09 -3.05 0.03
N GLY A 23 -16.81 -3.91 1.03
CA GLY A 23 -15.49 -4.50 1.21
C GLY A 23 -15.14 -5.54 0.14
N LYS A 24 -16.12 -6.31 -0.36
CA LYS A 24 -15.91 -7.26 -1.46
C LYS A 24 -15.57 -6.53 -2.77
N GLU A 25 -16.34 -5.52 -3.13
CA GLU A 25 -16.11 -4.71 -4.34
C GLU A 25 -14.77 -3.97 -4.28
N LEU A 26 -14.41 -3.40 -3.12
CA LEU A 26 -13.13 -2.71 -2.95
C LEU A 26 -11.95 -3.66 -3.18
N LYS A 27 -12.06 -4.92 -2.75
CA LYS A 27 -11.02 -5.94 -3.01
C LYS A 27 -10.87 -6.25 -4.48
N ILE A 28 -11.98 -6.32 -5.21
CA ILE A 28 -11.97 -6.57 -6.65
C ILE A 28 -11.24 -5.42 -7.34
N ILE A 29 -11.63 -4.17 -7.07
CA ILE A 29 -10.99 -2.99 -7.66
C ILE A 29 -9.49 -2.97 -7.37
N VAL A 30 -9.08 -3.17 -6.12
CA VAL A 30 -7.66 -3.12 -5.74
C VAL A 30 -6.83 -4.22 -6.41
N LYS A 31 -7.41 -5.39 -6.72
CA LYS A 31 -6.69 -6.44 -7.44
C LYS A 31 -6.36 -6.04 -8.89
N THR A 32 -7.20 -5.21 -9.54
CA THR A 32 -6.94 -4.74 -10.91
C THR A 32 -5.85 -3.66 -10.96
N LEU A 33 -5.38 -3.13 -9.83
CA LEU A 33 -4.41 -2.04 -9.76
C LEU A 33 -3.14 -2.30 -10.59
N LYS A 34 -2.70 -3.56 -10.70
CA LYS A 34 -1.49 -3.92 -11.45
C LYS A 34 -1.64 -3.79 -12.97
N GLU A 35 -2.87 -3.90 -13.46
CA GLU A 35 -3.22 -4.00 -14.88
C GLU A 35 -3.92 -2.74 -15.38
N SER A 36 -4.46 -1.90 -14.49
CA SER A 36 -5.17 -0.67 -14.84
C SER A 36 -4.23 0.52 -15.07
N HIS A 37 -4.70 1.46 -15.88
CA HIS A 37 -4.12 2.81 -15.99
C HIS A 37 -4.66 3.76 -14.91
N LYS A 38 -3.96 4.87 -14.64
CA LYS A 38 -4.32 5.85 -13.60
C LYS A 38 -5.78 6.29 -13.68
N ASN A 39 -6.22 6.76 -14.85
CA ASN A 39 -7.56 7.34 -15.02
C ASN A 39 -8.67 6.30 -14.86
N GLU A 40 -8.48 5.12 -15.43
CA GLU A 40 -9.42 4.00 -15.33
C GLU A 40 -9.58 3.53 -13.88
N PHE A 41 -8.45 3.34 -13.18
CA PHE A 41 -8.46 2.94 -11.77
C PHE A 41 -9.11 4.00 -10.89
N TYR A 42 -8.79 5.27 -11.13
CA TYR A 42 -9.40 6.39 -10.42
C TYR A 42 -10.92 6.41 -10.60
N LEU A 43 -11.40 6.27 -11.84
CA LEU A 43 -12.83 6.29 -12.15
C LEU A 43 -13.57 5.16 -11.44
N ARG A 44 -13.05 3.92 -11.53
CA ARG A 44 -13.62 2.76 -10.82
C ARG A 44 -13.68 2.97 -9.31
N LEU A 45 -12.59 3.48 -8.72
CA LEU A 45 -12.52 3.75 -7.29
C LEU A 45 -13.49 4.87 -6.87
N HIS A 46 -13.64 5.90 -7.71
CA HIS A 46 -14.55 7.01 -7.47
C HIS A 46 -16.02 6.58 -7.54
N GLN A 47 -16.39 5.79 -8.56
CA GLN A 47 -17.73 5.21 -8.68
C GLN A 47 -18.08 4.34 -7.48
N TRP A 48 -17.14 3.50 -7.04
CA TRP A 48 -17.29 2.72 -5.80
C TRP A 48 -17.51 3.62 -4.58
N TYR A 49 -16.76 4.72 -4.45
CA TYR A 49 -16.94 5.65 -3.34
C TYR A 49 -18.33 6.28 -3.34
N LEU A 50 -18.83 6.73 -4.49
CA LEU A 50 -20.16 7.31 -4.61
C LEU A 50 -21.23 6.29 -4.20
N LYS A 51 -21.14 5.05 -4.72
CA LYS A 51 -22.06 3.95 -4.40
C LYS A 51 -22.11 3.63 -2.91
N HIS A 52 -20.97 3.64 -2.23
CA HIS A 52 -20.85 3.23 -0.82
C HIS A 52 -20.70 4.40 0.16
N LYS A 53 -20.93 5.65 -0.26
CA LYS A 53 -20.70 6.85 0.56
C LYS A 53 -21.49 6.83 1.87
N ALA A 54 -22.78 6.46 1.80
CA ALA A 54 -23.64 6.34 2.98
C ALA A 54 -23.10 5.29 3.96
N PHE A 55 -22.78 4.10 3.46
CA PHE A 55 -22.14 3.02 4.23
C PHE A 55 -20.85 3.49 4.91
N LEU A 56 -19.95 4.19 4.21
CA LEU A 56 -18.69 4.67 4.78
C LEU A 56 -18.85 5.74 5.86
N ASN A 57 -19.97 6.47 5.84
CA ASN A 57 -20.27 7.55 6.79
C ASN A 57 -21.12 7.08 7.96
N GLU A 58 -21.58 5.83 7.98
CA GLU A 58 -22.34 5.26 9.08
C GLU A 58 -21.51 5.28 10.38
N ARG A 59 -22.09 5.86 11.43
CA ARG A 59 -21.50 5.98 12.77
C ARG A 59 -22.27 5.16 13.79
N SER A 60 -21.57 4.76 14.85
CA SER A 60 -22.17 4.16 16.04
C SER A 60 -23.17 5.12 16.67
N GLU A 61 -24.24 4.57 17.24
CA GLU A 61 -25.21 5.31 18.05
C GLU A 61 -24.66 5.68 19.42
N TYR A 62 -23.68 4.90 19.91
CA TYR A 62 -23.03 5.14 21.20
C TYR A 62 -21.67 5.82 21.00
N PRO A 63 -21.36 6.86 21.81
CA PRO A 63 -20.06 7.50 21.81
C PRO A 63 -19.00 6.61 22.47
N ASN A 64 -17.73 6.82 22.11
CA ASN A 64 -16.61 6.21 22.82
C ASN A 64 -16.29 6.98 24.12
N GLU A 65 -15.32 6.49 24.89
CA GLU A 65 -14.83 7.10 26.14
C GLU A 65 -14.43 8.58 26.02
N LYS A 66 -14.15 9.05 24.80
CA LYS A 66 -13.75 10.43 24.50
C LYS A 66 -14.90 11.29 23.95
N GLY A 67 -16.14 10.80 23.96
CA GLY A 67 -17.32 11.50 23.45
C GLY A 67 -17.50 11.48 21.92
N TYR A 68 -16.66 10.76 21.17
CA TYR A 68 -16.77 10.67 19.72
C TYR A 68 -17.64 9.49 19.30
N PHE A 69 -18.50 9.69 18.31
CA PHE A 69 -19.27 8.62 17.65
C PHE A 69 -18.41 7.95 16.57
N PRO A 70 -17.86 6.76 16.80
CA PRO A 70 -16.97 6.14 15.83
C PRO A 70 -17.70 5.68 14.57
N TYR A 71 -16.99 5.69 13.43
CA TYR A 71 -17.48 5.03 12.22
C TYR A 71 -17.63 3.52 12.44
N LYS A 72 -18.73 2.92 11.95
CA LYS A 72 -18.95 1.47 12.04
C LYS A 72 -17.96 0.70 11.16
N HIS A 73 -17.69 1.21 9.95
CA HIS A 73 -16.87 0.51 8.93
C HIS A 73 -15.44 1.05 8.82
N ARG A 74 -14.74 1.22 9.95
CA ARG A 74 -13.40 1.87 10.01
C ARG A 74 -12.38 1.25 9.07
N ASN A 75 -12.39 -0.07 8.91
CA ASN A 75 -11.42 -0.79 8.09
C ASN A 75 -11.61 -0.51 6.60
N VAL A 76 -12.85 -0.55 6.11
CA VAL A 76 -13.18 -0.26 4.70
C VAL A 76 -12.90 1.22 4.41
N ARG A 77 -13.31 2.11 5.31
CA ARG A 77 -13.03 3.55 5.20
C ARG A 77 -11.54 3.83 5.19
N GLY A 78 -10.78 3.19 6.09
CA GLY A 78 -9.34 3.33 6.17
C GLY A 78 -8.61 2.79 4.95
N ALA A 79 -9.09 1.69 4.35
CA ALA A 79 -8.54 1.14 3.11
C ALA A 79 -8.74 2.10 1.93
N TYR A 80 -9.96 2.62 1.77
CA TYR A 80 -10.26 3.64 0.76
C TYR A 80 -9.42 4.91 0.96
N ALA A 81 -9.31 5.41 2.19
CA ALA A 81 -8.51 6.58 2.51
C ALA A 81 -7.04 6.40 2.13
N SER A 82 -6.47 5.21 2.38
CA SER A 82 -5.10 4.89 1.94
C SER A 82 -4.97 4.91 0.41
N LEU A 83 -5.90 4.31 -0.33
CA LEU A 83 -5.88 4.35 -1.80
C LEU A 83 -5.96 5.79 -2.33
N LYS A 84 -6.86 6.60 -1.77
CA LYS A 84 -7.02 8.01 -2.16
C LYS A 84 -5.75 8.82 -1.89
N TYR A 85 -5.15 8.67 -0.71
CA TYR A 85 -3.93 9.37 -0.34
C TYR A 85 -2.74 8.99 -1.23
N TYR A 86 -2.57 7.69 -1.48
CA TYR A 86 -1.44 7.20 -2.26
C TYR A 86 -1.63 7.26 -3.77
N MET A 87 -2.81 7.65 -4.28
CA MET A 87 -3.16 7.64 -5.70
C MET A 87 -2.09 8.26 -6.60
N LYS A 88 -1.56 9.45 -6.24
CA LYS A 88 -0.51 10.14 -6.99
C LYS A 88 0.81 9.38 -7.09
N TYR A 89 1.09 8.50 -6.13
CA TYR A 89 2.33 7.74 -6.07
C TYR A 89 2.23 6.37 -6.75
N LEU A 90 1.01 5.85 -6.92
CA LEU A 90 0.81 4.52 -7.51
C LEU A 90 1.18 4.54 -9.00
N PHE A 91 0.84 5.63 -9.69
CA PHE A 91 1.01 5.77 -11.13
C PHE A 91 2.15 6.71 -11.54
N THR A 92 3.12 6.98 -10.66
CA THR A 92 4.27 7.85 -10.98
C THR A 92 5.07 7.34 -12.19
N PHE A 93 5.10 6.03 -12.42
CA PHE A 93 5.73 5.45 -13.61
C PHE A 93 5.03 5.84 -14.93
N GLU A 94 3.73 6.15 -14.90
CA GLU A 94 3.00 6.64 -16.09
C GLU A 94 3.30 8.11 -16.36
N GLU A 95 3.57 8.91 -15.32
CA GLU A 95 3.90 10.33 -15.45
C GLU A 95 5.34 10.55 -15.93
N TYR A 96 6.28 9.71 -15.48
CA TYR A 96 7.71 9.84 -15.77
C TYR A 96 8.23 8.65 -16.58
N THR A 97 7.65 8.42 -17.76
CA THR A 97 8.02 7.29 -18.63
C THR A 97 9.51 7.29 -19.02
N HIS A 98 10.13 8.46 -19.16
CA HIS A 98 11.56 8.62 -19.46
C HIS A 98 12.50 8.08 -18.37
N LEU A 99 12.04 7.96 -17.13
CA LEU A 99 12.82 7.38 -16.03
C LEU A 99 12.80 5.84 -16.01
N ASN A 100 12.03 5.21 -16.92
CA ASN A 100 11.88 3.76 -17.03
C ASN A 100 11.59 3.07 -15.67
N ILE A 101 10.73 3.70 -14.87
CA ILE A 101 10.38 3.21 -13.53
C ILE A 101 9.53 1.95 -13.66
N GLU A 102 9.97 0.86 -13.05
CA GLU A 102 9.19 -0.37 -12.99
C GLU A 102 7.88 -0.17 -12.17
N LYS A 103 6.79 -0.81 -12.61
CA LYS A 103 5.49 -0.78 -11.89
C LYS A 103 5.54 -1.45 -10.51
N THR A 104 6.56 -2.27 -10.25
CA THR A 104 6.73 -3.04 -9.02
C THR A 104 8.10 -2.82 -8.39
N THR A 105 8.20 -3.01 -7.08
CA THR A 105 9.46 -2.86 -6.33
C THR A 105 10.19 -4.19 -6.16
N ASN A 106 9.88 -5.22 -6.96
CA ASN A 106 10.42 -6.57 -6.80
C ASN A 106 11.96 -6.60 -6.81
N ARG A 107 12.59 -5.83 -7.71
CA ARG A 107 14.04 -5.71 -7.79
C ARG A 107 14.64 -5.14 -6.50
N LEU A 108 14.03 -4.07 -5.98
CA LEU A 108 14.45 -3.45 -4.71
C LEU A 108 14.21 -4.40 -3.53
N GLU A 109 13.08 -5.08 -3.48
CA GLU A 109 12.77 -6.06 -2.43
C GLU A 109 13.76 -7.22 -2.41
N GLY A 110 14.15 -7.74 -3.58
CA GLY A 110 15.20 -8.75 -3.70
C GLY A 110 16.55 -8.26 -3.19
N LEU A 111 16.95 -7.05 -3.60
CA LEU A 111 18.19 -6.41 -3.14
C LEU A 111 18.19 -6.23 -1.62
N PHE A 112 17.11 -5.69 -1.05
CA PHE A 112 17.01 -5.48 0.40
C PHE A 112 16.89 -6.78 1.18
N LYS A 113 16.28 -7.82 0.61
CA LYS A 113 16.24 -9.17 1.21
C LYS A 113 17.66 -9.73 1.33
N GLU A 114 18.44 -9.68 0.25
CA GLU A 114 19.83 -10.12 0.24
C GLU A 114 20.67 -9.32 1.25
N LEU A 115 20.53 -7.98 1.27
CA LEU A 115 21.22 -7.12 2.22
C LEU A 115 20.91 -7.51 3.67
N LYS A 116 19.62 -7.65 4.00
CA LYS A 116 19.18 -8.02 5.35
C LYS A 116 19.68 -9.39 5.78
N GLN A 117 19.67 -10.36 4.86
CA GLN A 117 20.18 -11.70 5.14
C GLN A 117 21.66 -11.68 5.47
N LYS A 118 22.49 -10.98 4.68
CA LYS A 118 23.93 -10.86 4.97
C LYS A 118 24.18 -10.08 6.26
N LEU A 119 23.41 -9.03 6.53
CA LEU A 119 23.55 -8.23 7.75
C LEU A 119 23.10 -8.96 9.02
N SER A 120 22.11 -9.85 8.90
CA SER A 120 21.61 -10.71 9.99
C SER A 120 22.68 -11.65 10.56
N VAL A 121 23.65 -12.07 9.75
CA VAL A 121 24.78 -12.91 10.21
C VAL A 121 25.74 -12.09 11.08
N HIS A 122 25.69 -10.76 10.97
CA HIS A 122 26.58 -9.82 11.65
C HIS A 122 25.82 -8.90 12.64
N ASN A 123 24.94 -9.48 13.46
CA ASN A 123 24.09 -8.72 14.38
C ASN A 123 24.86 -7.84 15.38
N GLY A 124 26.07 -8.26 15.76
CA GLY A 124 26.97 -7.55 16.70
C GLY A 124 27.71 -6.34 16.12
N LEU A 125 27.52 -5.99 14.84
CA LEU A 125 28.18 -4.82 14.26
C LEU A 125 27.69 -3.52 14.92
N THR A 126 28.66 -2.64 15.22
CA THR A 126 28.37 -1.25 15.60
C THR A 126 27.68 -0.53 14.44
N LYS A 127 26.97 0.57 14.74
CA LYS A 127 26.30 1.39 13.73
C LYS A 127 27.26 1.82 12.61
N LYS A 128 28.50 2.20 12.95
CA LYS A 128 29.54 2.58 11.99
C LYS A 128 29.84 1.46 10.99
N HIS A 129 30.08 0.25 11.48
CA HIS A 129 30.38 -0.89 10.62
C HIS A 129 29.18 -1.37 9.81
N LYS A 130 27.95 -1.27 10.36
CA LYS A 130 26.72 -1.52 9.59
C LYS A 130 26.60 -0.57 8.38
N ILE A 131 26.87 0.72 8.57
CA ILE A 131 26.86 1.70 7.46
C ILE A 131 27.93 1.35 6.42
N MET A 132 29.15 1.03 6.86
CA MET A 132 30.24 0.63 5.97
C MET A 132 29.90 -0.61 5.15
N PHE A 133 29.33 -1.63 5.80
CA PHE A 133 28.84 -2.84 5.14
C PHE A 133 27.77 -2.54 4.09
N ILE A 134 26.78 -1.71 4.42
CA ILE A 134 25.71 -1.33 3.48
C ILE A 134 26.30 -0.59 2.27
N LYS A 135 27.24 0.34 2.48
CA LYS A 135 27.92 1.07 1.39
C LYS A 135 28.67 0.11 0.46
N ASP A 136 29.48 -0.79 1.04
CA ASP A 136 30.23 -1.80 0.28
C ASP A 136 29.29 -2.73 -0.49
N PHE A 137 28.22 -3.22 0.15
CA PHE A 137 27.22 -4.07 -0.48
C PHE A 137 26.55 -3.41 -1.69
N LEU A 138 26.18 -2.13 -1.57
CA LEU A 138 25.55 -1.38 -2.66
C LEU A 138 26.53 -1.08 -3.80
N ASN A 139 27.80 -0.82 -3.49
CA ASN A 139 28.84 -0.52 -4.49
C ASN A 139 29.33 -1.79 -5.23
N LYS A 140 29.27 -2.97 -4.61
CA LYS A 140 29.71 -4.23 -5.22
C LYS A 140 28.88 -4.70 -6.42
N LYS A 141 27.67 -4.17 -6.63
CA LYS A 141 26.80 -4.50 -7.78
C LYS A 141 27.01 -3.60 -9.00
N SER A 142 28.12 -2.87 -9.08
CA SER A 142 28.44 -1.93 -10.17
C SER A 142 29.25 -2.55 -11.33
N TRP A 143 29.33 -3.89 -11.41
CA TRP A 143 30.06 -4.62 -12.45
C TRP A 143 29.12 -5.51 -13.24
#